data_AF-A0A0C2YQN7-F1
#
_entry.id   AF-A0A0C2YQN7-F1
#
_cell.length_a   1.000
_cell.length_b   1.000
_cell.length_c   1.000
_cell.angle_alpha   90.00
_cell.angle_beta   90.00
_cell.angle_gamma   90.00
#
_symmetry.space_group_name_H-M   'P 1'
#
loop_
_entity.id
_entity.type
_entity.pdbx_description
1 polymer ?
#
loop_
_entity_poly.entity_id
_entity_poly.type
_entity_poly.pdbx_seq_one_letter_code
_entity_poly.pdbx_strand_id
1 'polypeptide(L)'
;MDSSSSTPSTVWQQESLSRSSCAKILVQCCPACFGGISFGRPLDDGGDIHVATDGNFHHRHRRSAGDCPSFYEPSYFIPKAQVDAVGHHIDHACHHPSKSSQSGVPDEAIDQCEASYEAADGQKQKAAMDNFDDTGLMMLICRHDIPLFFANIDTPGEQQKFSIVLIRHLFSLLPSQANVVVLYDVGCVLARSLSRFNILGEDIVSRLHFATTAMHAYGHEWACQLVYNLHIASGLGLSDGEGTERLWSRFIKLIGIERVSSVSSFHNK
;
A
#
# COMPACT_ATOMS: atom_id res chain seq x y z
N MET A 1 -55.83 28.68 12.04
CA MET A 1 -55.05 27.60 12.68
C MET A 1 -54.51 26.75 11.55
N ASP A 2 -53.41 27.20 10.95
CA ASP A 2 -52.67 26.41 9.96
C ASP A 2 -51.30 26.14 10.55
N SER A 3 -51.09 24.88 10.89
CA SER A 3 -49.88 24.37 11.53
C SER A 3 -48.89 23.95 10.45
N SER A 4 -48.02 24.87 10.04
CA SER A 4 -46.85 24.55 9.21
C SER A 4 -45.69 24.11 10.11
N SER A 5 -45.52 22.79 10.20
CA SER A 5 -44.38 22.15 10.87
C SER A 5 -43.12 22.30 10.01
N SER A 6 -42.21 23.19 10.41
CA SER A 6 -40.86 23.29 9.87
C SER A 6 -39.96 22.27 10.58
N THR A 7 -39.65 21.17 9.90
CA THR A 7 -38.55 20.27 10.27
C THR A 7 -37.22 20.94 9.93
N PRO A 8 -36.28 21.12 10.88
CA PRO A 8 -34.95 21.59 10.55
C PRO A 8 -34.14 20.42 10.01
N SER A 9 -33.88 20.44 8.70
CA SER A 9 -32.89 19.60 8.03
C SER A 9 -31.52 19.90 8.64
N THR A 10 -31.07 19.06 9.56
CA THR A 10 -29.70 19.13 10.10
C THR A 10 -28.76 18.62 9.02
N VAL A 11 -28.25 19.54 8.20
CA VAL A 11 -27.14 19.29 7.29
C VAL A 11 -25.92 19.03 8.17
N TRP A 12 -25.40 17.81 8.15
CA TRP A 12 -24.07 17.51 8.69
C TRP A 12 -23.02 18.14 7.78
N GLN A 13 -22.81 19.45 7.92
CA GLN A 13 -21.56 20.06 7.49
C GLN A 13 -20.50 19.64 8.51
N GLN A 14 -19.83 18.54 8.18
CA GLN A 14 -18.61 18.14 8.87
C GLN A 14 -17.51 19.07 8.37
N GLU A 15 -17.36 20.23 9.01
CA GLU A 15 -16.17 21.06 8.84
C GLU A 15 -14.95 20.23 9.24
N SER A 16 -14.14 19.83 8.26
CA SER A 16 -12.89 19.15 8.49
C SER A 16 -11.90 20.13 9.13
N LEU A 17 -11.81 20.11 10.46
CA LEU A 17 -10.68 20.71 11.17
C LEU A 17 -9.40 20.09 10.61
N SER A 18 -8.67 20.87 9.80
CA SER A 18 -7.42 20.41 9.19
C SER A 18 -6.43 20.08 10.31
N ARG A 19 -5.95 18.84 10.34
CA ARG A 19 -4.93 18.41 11.30
C ARG A 19 -3.65 19.17 10.98
N SER A 20 -3.11 19.91 11.94
CA SER A 20 -1.81 20.58 11.79
C SER A 20 -0.62 19.65 12.04
N SER A 21 -0.85 18.45 12.57
CA SER A 21 0.18 17.46 12.89
C SER A 21 -0.26 16.02 12.58
N CYS A 22 0.72 15.13 12.38
CA CYS A 22 0.49 13.70 12.24
C CYS A 22 -0.21 13.10 13.46
N ALA A 23 -0.91 11.99 13.26
CA ALA A 23 -1.51 11.23 14.35
C ALA A 23 -0.47 10.67 15.32
N LYS A 24 -0.86 10.58 16.60
CA LYS A 24 0.03 10.11 17.69
C LYS A 24 0.65 8.75 17.39
N ILE A 25 -0.10 7.82 16.77
CA ILE A 25 0.41 6.49 16.39
C ILE A 25 1.62 6.58 15.45
N LEU A 26 1.57 7.45 14.44
CA LEU A 26 2.69 7.65 13.52
C LEU A 26 3.91 8.26 14.22
N VAL A 27 3.68 9.26 15.09
CA VAL A 27 4.75 9.88 15.89
C VAL A 27 5.39 8.86 16.83
N GLN A 28 4.60 7.98 17.43
CA GLN A 28 5.09 6.89 18.28
C GLN A 28 5.91 5.85 17.50
N CYS A 29 5.52 5.53 16.26
CA CYS A 29 6.33 4.67 15.40
C CYS A 29 7.65 5.35 15.03
N CYS A 30 7.61 6.54 14.45
CA CYS A 30 8.80 7.23 13.96
C CYS A 30 8.71 8.75 14.19
N PRO A 31 9.25 9.25 15.33
CA PRO A 31 9.29 10.69 15.58
C PRO A 31 10.06 11.47 14.51
N ALA A 32 11.07 10.85 13.89
CA ALA A 32 11.88 11.47 12.85
C ALA A 32 11.08 11.74 11.55
N CYS A 33 10.12 10.88 11.19
CA CYS A 33 9.26 11.11 10.02
C CYS A 33 8.05 11.98 10.35
N PHE A 34 7.46 11.82 11.54
CA PHE A 34 6.10 12.29 11.81
C PHE A 34 6.00 13.33 12.93
N GLY A 35 7.07 13.59 13.67
CA GLY A 35 7.11 14.55 14.78
C GLY A 35 7.29 16.01 14.36
N GLY A 36 7.46 16.28 13.06
CA GLY A 36 7.57 17.63 12.52
C GLY A 36 6.28 18.44 12.65
N ILE A 37 6.42 19.77 12.65
CA ILE A 37 5.31 20.74 12.71
C ILE A 37 5.10 21.52 11.41
N SER A 38 5.94 21.28 10.40
CA SER A 38 5.89 21.94 9.09
C SER A 38 5.77 20.88 8.01
N PHE A 39 4.78 21.05 7.15
CA PHE A 39 4.48 20.17 6.02
C PHE A 39 4.20 21.03 4.78
N GLY A 40 4.25 20.41 3.60
CA GLY A 40 4.06 21.09 2.32
C GLY A 40 5.34 21.28 1.54
N ARG A 41 6.42 20.54 1.85
CA ARG A 41 7.59 20.49 0.97
C ARG A 41 7.15 20.00 -0.41
N PRO A 42 7.47 20.71 -1.51
CA PRO A 42 7.08 20.30 -2.85
C PRO A 42 7.56 18.88 -3.19
N LEU A 43 6.78 18.14 -3.98
CA LEU A 43 7.14 16.78 -4.41
C LEU A 43 8.44 16.77 -5.22
N ASP A 44 8.68 17.78 -6.06
CA ASP A 44 9.93 17.93 -6.85
C ASP A 44 11.17 18.21 -5.98
N ASP A 45 10.94 18.73 -4.78
CA ASP A 45 11.97 18.90 -3.75
C ASP A 45 12.08 17.65 -2.85
N GLY A 46 11.29 16.60 -3.09
CA GLY A 46 11.31 15.31 -2.39
C GLY A 46 10.15 15.06 -1.43
N GLY A 47 9.23 16.02 -1.23
CA GLY A 47 8.09 15.85 -0.32
C GLY A 47 8.48 15.80 1.16
N ASP A 48 7.48 15.64 2.03
CA ASP A 48 7.67 15.64 3.48
C ASP A 48 8.00 14.24 4.02
N ILE A 49 7.33 13.22 3.49
CA ILE A 49 7.33 11.86 4.02
C ILE A 49 7.64 10.87 2.90
N HIS A 50 8.57 9.94 3.16
CA HIS A 50 8.88 8.84 2.27
C HIS A 50 8.52 7.53 2.94
N VAL A 51 7.75 6.69 2.24
CA VAL A 51 7.36 5.35 2.68
C VAL A 51 7.58 4.35 1.55
N ALA A 52 7.91 3.11 1.88
CA ALA A 52 7.98 2.02 0.91
C ALA A 52 6.84 1.02 1.16
N THR A 53 6.39 0.33 0.12
CA THR A 53 5.40 -0.74 0.23
C THR A 53 5.75 -1.89 -0.68
N ASP A 54 5.51 -3.11 -0.21
CA ASP A 54 5.78 -4.37 -0.92
C ASP A 54 5.06 -5.53 -0.20
N GLY A 55 4.75 -6.59 -0.95
CA GLY A 55 4.08 -7.80 -0.52
C GLY A 55 5.00 -9.02 -0.42
N ASN A 56 4.91 -9.75 0.69
CA ASN A 56 5.65 -11.00 0.90
C ASN A 56 4.73 -12.21 1.03
N PHE A 57 4.76 -13.08 0.02
CA PHE A 57 3.93 -14.30 -0.10
C PHE A 57 4.48 -15.55 0.62
N HIS A 58 5.57 -15.39 1.39
CA HIS A 58 6.08 -16.46 2.23
C HIS A 58 5.48 -16.42 3.64
N HIS A 59 4.96 -15.28 4.07
CA HIS A 59 4.28 -15.12 5.35
C HIS A 59 2.81 -15.54 5.25
N ARG A 60 2.47 -16.74 5.70
CA ARG A 60 1.16 -17.35 5.49
C ARG A 60 0.48 -17.72 6.80
N HIS A 61 -0.83 -17.51 6.86
CA HIS A 61 -1.65 -17.96 7.98
C HIS A 61 -2.38 -19.25 7.61
N ARG A 62 -2.28 -20.26 8.48
CA ARG A 62 -3.01 -21.51 8.26
C ARG A 62 -4.42 -21.35 8.76
N ARG A 63 -5.38 -21.80 7.96
CA ARG A 63 -6.80 -21.81 8.34
C ARG A 63 -7.09 -22.62 9.61
N SER A 64 -6.25 -23.63 9.91
CA SER A 64 -6.37 -24.46 11.11
C SER A 64 -5.65 -23.89 12.34
N ALA A 65 -4.87 -22.82 12.18
CA ALA A 65 -4.29 -22.10 13.30
C ALA A 65 -5.38 -21.25 13.99
N GLY A 66 -5.15 -20.91 15.26
CA GLY A 66 -6.00 -19.97 15.97
C GLY A 66 -5.61 -18.53 15.66
N ASP A 67 -6.53 -17.61 15.91
CA ASP A 67 -6.33 -16.18 15.74
C ASP A 67 -5.46 -15.56 16.85
N CYS A 68 -5.31 -14.23 16.76
CA CYS A 68 -4.68 -13.42 17.78
C CYS A 68 -5.19 -13.77 19.20
N PRO A 69 -4.29 -13.95 20.19
CA PRO A 69 -4.71 -14.20 21.57
C PRO A 69 -5.65 -13.10 22.08
N SER A 70 -6.70 -13.48 22.81
CA SER A 70 -7.75 -12.56 23.31
C SER A 70 -7.27 -11.36 24.15
N PHE A 71 -6.05 -11.41 24.69
CA PHE A 71 -5.47 -10.33 25.47
C PHE A 71 -4.70 -9.30 24.63
N TYR A 72 -4.50 -9.54 23.34
CA TYR A 72 -3.74 -8.67 22.45
C TYR A 72 -4.58 -8.28 21.24
N GLU A 73 -4.61 -6.99 20.94
CA GLU A 73 -5.25 -6.44 19.75
C GLU A 73 -4.17 -5.84 18.84
N PRO A 74 -3.97 -6.38 17.62
CA PRO A 74 -2.94 -5.89 16.72
C PRO A 74 -3.20 -4.43 16.31
N SER A 75 -2.33 -3.51 16.72
CA SER A 75 -2.52 -2.08 16.44
C SER A 75 -2.05 -1.61 15.07
N TYR A 76 -1.26 -2.43 14.36
CA TYR A 76 -0.64 -2.09 13.08
C TYR A 76 -1.29 -2.81 11.88
N PHE A 77 -2.22 -3.74 12.11
CA PHE A 77 -2.89 -4.46 11.02
C PHE A 77 -4.14 -3.70 10.59
N ILE A 78 -4.27 -3.46 9.29
CA ILE A 78 -5.48 -2.92 8.69
C ILE A 78 -6.56 -4.01 8.76
N PRO A 79 -7.75 -3.71 9.30
CA PRO A 79 -8.84 -4.67 9.38
C PRO A 79 -9.26 -5.17 7.99
N LYS A 80 -9.52 -6.47 7.84
CA LYS A 80 -9.96 -7.08 6.58
C LYS A 80 -11.14 -6.34 5.94
N ALA A 81 -12.15 -5.96 6.74
CA ALA A 81 -13.32 -5.23 6.24
C ALA A 81 -12.94 -3.90 5.54
N GLN A 82 -11.87 -3.24 6.00
CA GLN A 82 -11.36 -2.02 5.37
C GLN A 82 -10.64 -2.34 4.05
N VAL A 83 -9.86 -3.43 4.00
CA VAL A 83 -9.21 -3.92 2.76
C VAL A 83 -10.27 -4.28 1.71
N ASP A 84 -11.31 -5.03 2.11
CA ASP A 84 -12.41 -5.45 1.22
C ASP A 84 -13.20 -4.24 0.69
N ALA A 85 -13.48 -3.26 1.54
CA ALA A 85 -14.15 -2.03 1.13
C ALA A 85 -13.35 -1.26 0.06
N VAL A 86 -12.01 -1.25 0.17
CA VAL A 86 -11.13 -0.68 -0.87
C VAL A 86 -11.17 -1.52 -2.13
N GLY A 87 -11.15 -2.85 -2.04
CA GLY A 87 -11.30 -3.75 -3.18
C GLY A 87 -12.58 -3.49 -3.97
N HIS A 88 -13.73 -3.47 -3.29
CA HIS A 88 -15.02 -3.16 -3.92
C HIS A 88 -15.05 -1.76 -4.56
N HIS A 89 -14.39 -0.78 -3.93
CA HIS A 89 -14.30 0.57 -4.49
C HIS A 89 -13.47 0.60 -5.78
N ILE A 90 -12.32 -0.10 -5.81
CA ILE A 90 -11.49 -0.24 -7.00
C ILE A 90 -12.28 -0.91 -8.13
N ASP A 91 -12.95 -2.03 -7.83
CA ASP A 91 -13.78 -2.74 -8.80
C ASP A 91 -14.82 -1.79 -9.41
N HIS A 92 -15.54 -1.04 -8.58
CA HIS A 92 -16.52 -0.06 -9.04
C HIS A 92 -15.90 1.05 -9.91
N ALA A 93 -14.74 1.59 -9.51
CA ALA A 93 -14.05 2.66 -10.23
C ALA A 93 -13.54 2.20 -11.61
N CYS A 94 -13.05 0.96 -11.71
CA CYS A 94 -12.54 0.38 -12.96
C CYS A 94 -13.64 0.20 -14.02
N HIS A 95 -14.91 0.03 -13.61
CA HIS A 95 -16.06 -0.01 -14.53
C HIS A 95 -16.48 1.38 -15.05
N HIS A 96 -15.93 2.47 -14.48
CA HIS A 96 -16.29 3.85 -14.79
C HIS A 96 -15.03 4.70 -15.06
N PRO A 97 -14.31 4.44 -16.17
CA PRO A 97 -13.15 5.26 -16.55
C PRO A 97 -13.57 6.72 -16.69
N SER A 98 -12.84 7.60 -16.01
CA SER A 98 -13.27 9.00 -15.81
C SER A 98 -12.23 10.02 -16.27
N LYS A 99 -11.03 9.57 -16.66
CA LYS A 99 -9.89 10.42 -16.99
C LYS A 99 -9.18 9.96 -18.26
N SER A 100 -8.69 10.91 -19.05
CA SER A 100 -7.74 10.63 -20.12
C SER A 100 -6.35 10.43 -19.50
N SER A 101 -5.72 9.27 -19.72
CA SER A 101 -4.37 8.97 -19.23
C SER A 101 -3.38 10.07 -19.64
N GLN A 102 -2.75 10.70 -18.65
CA GLN A 102 -1.67 11.67 -18.84
C GLN A 102 -0.45 11.13 -18.07
N SER A 103 0.12 10.03 -18.56
CA SER A 103 1.36 9.46 -18.03
C SER A 103 2.56 10.05 -18.79
N GLY A 104 3.63 10.38 -18.08
CA GLY A 104 4.92 10.71 -18.70
C GLY A 104 5.63 9.50 -19.32
N VAL A 105 5.08 8.30 -19.13
CA VAL A 105 5.60 7.03 -19.64
C VAL A 105 4.58 6.43 -20.63
N PRO A 106 5.02 5.95 -21.81
CA PRO A 106 4.15 5.25 -22.76
C PRO A 106 3.43 4.06 -22.14
N ASP A 107 2.16 3.83 -22.51
CA ASP A 107 1.36 2.74 -21.95
C ASP A 107 1.98 1.37 -22.24
N GLU A 108 2.61 1.19 -23.40
CA GLU A 108 3.28 -0.07 -23.79
C GLU A 108 4.46 -0.40 -22.87
N ALA A 109 5.17 0.62 -22.38
CA ALA A 109 6.27 0.42 -21.45
C ALA A 109 5.75 0.01 -20.06
N ILE A 110 4.62 0.57 -19.62
CA ILE A 110 3.99 0.18 -18.35
C ILE A 110 3.38 -1.22 -18.46
N ASP A 111 2.78 -1.58 -19.60
CA ASP A 111 2.27 -2.93 -19.85
C ASP A 111 3.38 -3.99 -19.76
N GLN A 112 4.58 -3.68 -20.28
CA GLN A 112 5.74 -4.55 -20.17
C GLN A 112 6.27 -4.66 -18.73
N CYS A 113 6.24 -3.57 -17.96
CA CYS A 113 6.58 -3.59 -16.54
C CYS A 113 5.60 -4.48 -15.75
N GLU A 114 4.29 -4.33 -15.99
CA GLU A 114 3.22 -5.12 -15.37
C GLU A 114 3.37 -6.61 -15.70
N ALA A 115 3.53 -6.96 -16.97
CA ALA A 115 3.70 -8.34 -17.41
C ALA A 115 4.98 -8.99 -16.82
N SER A 116 6.07 -8.23 -16.72
CA SER A 116 7.32 -8.73 -16.13
C SER A 116 7.16 -9.05 -14.65
N TYR A 117 6.43 -8.22 -13.92
CA TYR A 117 6.13 -8.44 -12.50
C TYR A 117 5.17 -9.63 -12.30
N GLU A 118 4.07 -9.70 -13.07
CA GLU A 118 3.14 -10.84 -13.02
C GLU A 118 3.83 -12.18 -13.31
N ALA A 119 4.78 -12.21 -14.25
CA ALA A 119 5.55 -13.40 -14.54
C ALA A 119 6.42 -13.86 -13.37
N ALA A 120 6.95 -12.92 -12.57
CA ALA A 120 7.76 -13.22 -11.40
C ALA A 120 6.93 -13.72 -10.20
N ASP A 121 5.70 -13.20 -10.03
CA ASP A 121 4.85 -13.53 -8.88
C ASP A 121 3.84 -14.66 -9.13
N GLY A 122 3.30 -14.77 -10.36
CA GLY A 122 2.24 -15.71 -10.72
C GLY A 122 2.61 -17.20 -10.60
N GLN A 123 3.90 -17.54 -10.56
CA GLN A 123 4.34 -18.93 -10.35
C GLN A 123 4.18 -19.42 -8.90
N LYS A 124 3.96 -18.53 -7.92
CA LYS A 124 4.02 -18.87 -6.48
C LYS A 124 2.68 -19.31 -5.86
N GLN A 125 1.53 -19.06 -6.51
CA GLN A 125 0.26 -18.96 -5.79
C GLN A 125 -0.75 -20.12 -5.95
N LYS A 126 -0.76 -20.84 -7.08
CA LYS A 126 -1.86 -21.80 -7.38
C LYS A 126 -1.97 -23.00 -6.43
N ALA A 127 -0.93 -23.34 -5.67
CA ALA A 127 -0.92 -24.53 -4.81
C ALA A 127 -1.18 -24.24 -3.31
N ALA A 128 -1.35 -22.97 -2.91
CA ALA A 128 -1.34 -22.58 -1.48
C ALA A 128 -2.72 -22.36 -0.84
N MET A 129 -3.79 -22.06 -1.59
CA MET A 129 -5.03 -21.57 -0.98
C MET A 129 -5.87 -22.61 -0.20
N ASP A 130 -5.63 -23.91 -0.40
CA ASP A 130 -6.44 -24.95 0.28
C ASP A 130 -6.18 -25.01 1.79
N ASN A 131 -4.95 -24.70 2.22
CA ASN A 131 -4.52 -24.83 3.62
C ASN A 131 -4.36 -23.49 4.34
N PHE A 132 -4.35 -22.39 3.60
CA PHE A 132 -4.02 -21.06 4.10
C PHE A 132 -5.17 -20.10 3.78
N ASP A 133 -5.60 -19.32 4.76
CA ASP A 133 -6.56 -18.22 4.60
C ASP A 133 -5.86 -16.90 4.30
N ASP A 134 -4.64 -16.70 4.82
CA ASP A 134 -3.73 -15.65 4.35
C ASP A 134 -2.52 -16.27 3.62
N THR A 135 -2.25 -15.76 2.42
CA THR A 135 -1.17 -16.22 1.53
C THR A 135 0.06 -15.31 1.51
N GLY A 136 0.00 -14.17 2.20
CA GLY A 136 1.08 -13.19 2.28
C GLY A 136 0.79 -12.05 3.23
N LEU A 137 1.76 -11.15 3.36
CA LEU A 137 1.63 -9.87 4.07
C LEU A 137 2.04 -8.72 3.17
N MET A 138 1.19 -7.69 3.07
CA MET A 138 1.55 -6.40 2.50
C MET A 138 1.98 -5.47 3.63
N MET A 139 3.04 -4.69 3.44
CA MET A 139 3.51 -3.73 4.44
C MET A 139 3.67 -2.32 3.88
N LEU A 140 3.47 -1.33 4.76
CA LEU A 140 3.93 0.04 4.59
C LEU A 140 5.01 0.35 5.64
N ILE A 141 6.17 0.82 5.19
CA ILE A 141 7.33 1.11 6.05
C ILE A 141 7.84 2.52 5.78
N CYS A 142 8.32 3.24 6.80
CA CYS A 142 8.94 4.55 6.55
C CYS A 142 10.40 4.41 6.08
N ARG A 143 10.97 5.49 5.55
CA ARG A 143 12.39 5.56 5.12
C ARG A 143 13.44 5.25 6.20
N HIS A 144 13.05 5.15 7.47
CA HIS A 144 13.94 4.78 8.58
C HIS A 144 13.80 3.28 8.94
N ASP A 145 13.24 2.48 8.04
CA ASP A 145 12.98 1.05 8.21
C ASP A 145 12.07 0.72 9.42
N ILE A 146 11.13 1.61 9.73
CA ILE A 146 10.15 1.42 10.81
C ILE A 146 8.79 1.05 10.20
N PRO A 147 8.24 -0.15 10.51
CA PRO A 147 6.94 -0.58 10.01
C PRO A 147 5.83 0.34 10.53
N LEU A 148 4.93 0.72 9.64
CA LEU A 148 3.78 1.57 9.96
C LEU A 148 2.52 0.73 10.06
N PHE A 149 2.19 0.02 8.97
CA PHE A 149 0.97 -0.77 8.88
C PHE A 149 1.18 -2.03 8.03
N PHE A 150 0.37 -3.05 8.30
CA PHE A 150 0.33 -4.32 7.59
C PHE A 150 -1.09 -4.61 7.09
N ALA A 151 -1.22 -5.36 6.01
CA ALA A 151 -2.47 -5.95 5.56
C ALA A 151 -2.23 -7.41 5.18
N ASN A 152 -3.15 -8.30 5.56
CA ASN A 152 -3.09 -9.70 5.13
C ASN A 152 -3.44 -9.80 3.64
N ILE A 153 -2.70 -10.63 2.91
CA ILE A 153 -2.97 -10.95 1.51
C ILE A 153 -3.77 -12.26 1.49
N ASP A 154 -5.09 -12.13 1.41
CA ASP A 154 -6.06 -13.24 1.51
C ASP A 154 -6.66 -13.67 0.15
N THR A 155 -6.22 -13.02 -0.93
CA THR A 155 -6.65 -13.29 -2.31
C THR A 155 -5.44 -13.50 -3.21
N PRO A 156 -5.59 -14.24 -4.33
CA PRO A 156 -4.52 -14.37 -5.30
C PRO A 156 -4.04 -13.02 -5.83
N GLY A 157 -2.73 -12.90 -5.97
CA GLY A 157 -2.01 -11.78 -6.56
C GLY A 157 -1.68 -10.71 -5.53
N GLU A 158 -0.65 -9.93 -5.82
CA GLU A 158 -0.50 -8.63 -5.19
C GLU A 158 -1.51 -7.65 -5.81
N GLN A 159 -2.77 -7.76 -5.38
CA GLN A 159 -3.82 -6.86 -5.86
C GLN A 159 -3.56 -5.43 -5.37
N GLN A 160 -3.79 -4.44 -6.23
CA GLN A 160 -3.62 -3.01 -5.92
C GLN A 160 -4.37 -2.57 -4.65
N LYS A 161 -5.43 -3.28 -4.24
CA LYS A 161 -6.19 -2.99 -3.01
C LYS A 161 -5.32 -2.95 -1.76
N PHE A 162 -4.26 -3.77 -1.68
CA PHE A 162 -3.42 -3.87 -0.49
C PHE A 162 -2.49 -2.65 -0.33
N SER A 163 -1.88 -2.17 -1.41
CA SER A 163 -1.11 -0.90 -1.37
C SER A 163 -2.04 0.30 -1.18
N ILE A 164 -3.17 0.34 -1.89
CA ILE A 164 -4.13 1.46 -1.81
C ILE A 164 -4.71 1.63 -0.41
N VAL A 165 -5.07 0.54 0.29
CA VAL A 165 -5.63 0.65 1.64
C VAL A 165 -4.59 1.18 2.64
N LEU A 166 -3.32 0.77 2.50
CA LEU A 166 -2.22 1.25 3.34
C LEU A 166 -1.95 2.74 3.10
N ILE A 167 -1.90 3.17 1.83
CA ILE A 167 -1.74 4.57 1.45
C ILE A 167 -2.91 5.40 1.99
N ARG A 168 -4.16 4.98 1.71
CA ARG A 168 -5.36 5.67 2.19
C ARG A 168 -5.38 5.79 3.72
N HIS A 169 -5.00 4.74 4.43
CA HIS A 169 -4.91 4.76 5.88
C HIS A 169 -3.85 5.75 6.37
N LEU A 170 -2.64 5.74 5.77
CA LEU A 170 -1.60 6.72 6.07
C LEU A 170 -2.13 8.14 5.91
N PHE A 171 -2.71 8.48 4.76
CA PHE A 171 -3.21 9.83 4.49
C PHE A 171 -4.32 10.29 5.46
N SER A 172 -5.13 9.36 6.00
CA SER A 172 -6.12 9.68 7.05
C SER A 172 -5.49 10.13 8.38
N LEU A 173 -4.20 9.84 8.57
CA LEU A 173 -3.43 10.14 9.77
C LEU A 173 -2.47 11.32 9.59
N LEU A 174 -2.37 11.88 8.37
CA LEU A 174 -1.48 12.99 8.04
C LEU A 174 -2.22 14.33 8.01
N PRO A 175 -1.50 15.45 8.19
CA PRO A 175 -1.96 16.78 7.82
C PRO A 175 -2.33 16.85 6.33
N SER A 176 -3.28 17.71 5.99
CA SER A 176 -3.73 17.91 4.60
C SER A 176 -2.66 18.56 3.71
N GLN A 177 -1.62 19.13 4.31
CA GLN A 177 -0.49 19.75 3.60
C GLN A 177 0.65 18.75 3.32
N ALA A 178 0.66 17.58 3.96
CA ALA A 178 1.77 16.64 3.86
C ALA A 178 1.83 16.00 2.47
N ASN A 179 2.97 16.17 1.80
CA ASN A 179 3.28 15.52 0.53
C ASN A 179 4.05 14.22 0.79
N VAL A 180 3.65 13.14 0.14
CA VAL A 180 4.14 11.78 0.39
C VAL A 180 4.73 11.19 -0.88
N VAL A 181 5.95 10.67 -0.74
CA VAL A 181 6.61 9.81 -1.74
C VAL A 181 6.40 8.35 -1.33
N VAL A 182 5.81 7.57 -2.22
CA VAL A 182 5.62 6.12 -2.04
C VAL A 182 6.56 5.37 -2.97
N LEU A 183 7.50 4.64 -2.39
CA LEU A 183 8.39 3.74 -3.10
C LEU A 183 7.72 2.38 -3.23
N TYR A 184 7.51 1.93 -4.46
CA TYR A 184 6.79 0.70 -4.74
C TYR A 184 7.30 0.05 -6.03
N ASP A 185 7.55 -1.25 -5.96
CA ASP A 185 8.04 -2.06 -7.09
C ASP A 185 7.18 -1.93 -8.34
N VAL A 186 5.85 -1.88 -8.19
CA VAL A 186 4.91 -1.65 -9.30
C VAL A 186 4.21 -0.29 -9.18
N GLY A 187 4.90 0.69 -8.60
CA GLY A 187 4.42 2.06 -8.45
C GLY A 187 3.99 2.72 -9.76
N CYS A 188 4.66 2.40 -10.87
CA CYS A 188 4.30 2.91 -12.21
C CYS A 188 2.92 2.40 -12.67
N VAL A 189 2.61 1.13 -12.41
CA VAL A 189 1.32 0.50 -12.73
C VAL A 189 0.23 1.12 -11.86
N LEU A 190 0.50 1.31 -10.56
CA LEU A 190 -0.44 1.92 -9.65
C LEU A 190 -0.71 3.40 -9.99
N ALA A 191 0.34 4.16 -10.31
CA ALA A 191 0.23 5.55 -10.75
C ALA A 191 -0.63 5.68 -12.01
N ARG A 192 -0.44 4.78 -13.00
CA ARG A 192 -1.30 4.69 -14.19
C ARG A 192 -2.75 4.34 -13.83
N SER A 193 -2.97 3.45 -12.89
CA SER A 193 -4.31 3.10 -12.40
C SER A 193 -5.03 4.33 -11.82
N LEU A 194 -4.34 5.09 -10.95
CA LEU A 194 -4.88 6.33 -10.36
C LEU A 194 -5.11 7.46 -11.38
N SER A 195 -4.35 7.50 -12.46
CA SER A 195 -4.54 8.49 -13.53
C SER A 195 -5.74 8.17 -14.42
N ARG A 196 -6.17 6.91 -14.47
CA ARG A 196 -7.31 6.43 -15.30
C ARG A 196 -8.62 6.33 -14.52
N PHE A 197 -8.54 6.01 -13.23
CA PHE A 197 -9.68 5.67 -12.40
C PHE A 197 -9.72 6.49 -11.10
N ASN A 198 -10.93 6.81 -10.62
CA ASN A 198 -11.14 7.54 -9.37
C ASN A 198 -11.05 6.59 -8.16
N ILE A 199 -9.88 5.99 -7.94
CA ILE A 199 -9.61 5.04 -6.84
C ILE A 199 -9.25 5.76 -5.54
N LEU A 200 -8.51 6.87 -5.64
CA LEU A 200 -8.18 7.76 -4.53
C LEU A 200 -8.74 9.15 -4.84
N GLY A 201 -9.09 9.90 -3.78
CA GLY A 201 -9.54 11.27 -3.91
C GLY A 201 -8.43 12.19 -4.43
N GLU A 202 -8.81 13.25 -5.16
CA GLU A 202 -7.87 14.25 -5.68
C GLU A 202 -7.04 14.91 -4.57
N ASP A 203 -7.60 15.00 -3.36
CA ASP A 203 -6.92 15.50 -2.16
C ASP A 203 -5.74 14.62 -1.71
N ILE A 204 -5.72 13.34 -2.10
CA ILE A 204 -4.61 12.41 -1.87
C ILE A 204 -3.70 12.38 -3.10
N VAL A 205 -4.28 12.22 -4.30
CA VAL A 205 -3.52 12.05 -5.55
C VAL A 205 -2.62 13.26 -5.82
N SER A 206 -3.09 14.48 -5.57
CA SER A 206 -2.30 15.71 -5.76
C SER A 206 -1.08 15.85 -4.84
N ARG A 207 -1.02 15.05 -3.77
CA ARG A 207 0.06 15.06 -2.76
C ARG A 207 0.88 13.77 -2.76
N LEU A 208 0.71 12.95 -3.79
CA LEU A 208 1.31 11.63 -3.90
C LEU A 208 2.29 11.59 -5.07
N HIS A 209 3.50 11.11 -4.82
CA HIS A 209 4.47 10.80 -5.88
C HIS A 209 4.93 9.35 -5.74
N PHE A 210 4.88 8.59 -6.82
CA PHE A 210 5.42 7.24 -6.85
C PHE A 210 6.85 7.25 -7.36
N ALA A 211 7.67 6.38 -6.79
CA ALA A 211 8.98 6.02 -7.32
C ALA A 211 9.18 4.51 -7.18
N THR A 212 10.05 3.92 -7.99
CA THR A 212 10.50 2.54 -7.84
C THR A 212 11.69 2.51 -6.89
N THR A 213 11.75 1.50 -6.03
CA THR A 213 12.88 1.24 -5.13
C THR A 213 14.19 1.09 -5.93
N ALA A 214 15.32 1.46 -5.30
CA ALA A 214 16.60 1.63 -6.00
C ALA A 214 17.08 0.35 -6.69
N MET A 215 16.86 -0.82 -6.10
CA MET A 215 17.26 -2.10 -6.68
C MET A 215 16.28 -2.59 -7.74
N HIS A 216 14.97 -2.34 -7.55
CA HIS A 216 13.93 -2.87 -8.43
C HIS A 216 13.74 -2.00 -9.69
N ALA A 217 14.21 -0.74 -9.67
CA ALA A 217 14.12 0.16 -10.82
C ALA A 217 14.73 -0.44 -12.10
N TYR A 218 15.79 -1.25 -11.98
CA TYR A 218 16.44 -1.88 -13.14
C TYR A 218 15.61 -3.00 -13.80
N GLY A 219 14.56 -3.49 -13.13
CA GLY A 219 13.60 -4.44 -13.70
C GLY A 219 12.52 -3.77 -14.56
N HIS A 220 12.48 -2.43 -14.60
CA HIS A 220 11.49 -1.68 -15.38
C HIS A 220 12.03 -1.28 -16.75
N GLU A 221 11.12 -1.03 -17.69
CA GLU A 221 11.44 -0.48 -19.00
C GLU A 221 12.16 0.87 -18.88
N TRP A 222 13.05 1.17 -19.83
CA TRP A 222 13.86 2.39 -19.76
C TRP A 222 13.00 3.67 -19.67
N ALA A 223 11.92 3.75 -20.43
CA ALA A 223 11.00 4.88 -20.36
C ALA A 223 10.34 5.04 -18.98
N CYS A 224 10.06 3.92 -18.30
CA CYS A 224 9.55 3.92 -16.93
C CYS A 224 10.63 4.42 -15.95
N GLN A 225 11.87 3.96 -16.11
CA GLN A 225 12.99 4.40 -15.26
C GLN A 225 13.23 5.91 -15.32
N LEU A 226 13.09 6.54 -16.50
CA LEU A 226 13.28 8.00 -16.62
C LEU A 226 12.31 8.82 -15.75
N VAL A 227 11.15 8.25 -15.40
CA VAL A 227 10.12 8.92 -14.60
C VAL A 227 10.11 8.43 -13.16
N TYR A 228 10.20 7.11 -12.94
CA TYR A 228 10.00 6.49 -11.64
C TYR A 228 11.29 6.04 -10.94
N ASN A 229 12.46 6.04 -11.59
CA ASN A 229 13.70 5.62 -10.94
C ASN A 229 14.12 6.66 -9.88
N LEU A 230 14.25 6.20 -8.64
CA LEU A 230 14.59 7.04 -7.49
C LEU A 230 15.90 7.83 -7.64
N HIS A 231 16.88 7.28 -8.35
CA HIS A 231 18.16 7.95 -8.59
C HIS A 231 18.09 9.01 -9.70
N ILE A 232 17.05 9.00 -10.53
CA ILE A 232 16.82 9.95 -11.62
C ILE A 232 15.85 11.05 -11.18
N ALA A 233 14.82 10.67 -10.41
CA ALA A 233 13.80 11.59 -9.92
C ALA A 233 14.37 12.67 -8.98
N SER A 234 13.96 13.92 -9.21
CA SER A 234 14.40 15.06 -8.41
C SER A 234 13.98 14.92 -6.95
N GLY A 235 14.86 15.32 -6.02
CA GLY A 235 14.56 15.36 -4.59
C GLY A 235 14.59 14.00 -3.87
N LEU A 236 14.76 12.87 -4.58
CA LEU A 236 14.60 11.54 -3.99
C LEU A 236 15.89 10.76 -3.72
N GLY A 237 17.05 11.21 -4.22
CA GLY A 237 18.32 10.48 -4.16
C GLY A 237 18.93 10.22 -2.77
N LEU A 238 18.28 10.64 -1.67
CA LEU A 238 18.68 10.35 -0.29
C LEU A 238 17.86 9.21 0.36
N SER A 239 17.08 8.49 -0.44
CA SER A 239 16.38 7.26 -0.02
C SER A 239 16.79 6.12 -0.95
N ASP A 240 16.56 4.89 -0.51
CA ASP A 240 16.68 3.70 -1.38
C ASP A 240 15.36 2.97 -1.57
N GLY A 241 14.44 3.03 -0.60
CA GLY A 241 13.16 2.33 -0.64
C GLY A 241 13.23 0.85 -0.26
N GLU A 242 14.38 0.35 0.17
CA GLU A 242 14.63 -1.07 0.40
C GLU A 242 14.24 -1.54 1.82
N GLY A 243 13.50 -0.70 2.55
CA GLY A 243 13.13 -0.98 3.94
C GLY A 243 12.24 -2.22 4.09
N THR A 244 11.36 -2.45 3.12
CA THR A 244 10.47 -3.62 3.09
C THR A 244 11.30 -4.90 3.01
N GLU A 245 12.24 -4.98 2.08
CA GLU A 245 13.14 -6.11 1.90
C GLU A 245 14.05 -6.36 3.11
N ARG A 246 14.56 -5.28 3.73
CA ARG A 246 15.34 -5.40 4.98
C ARG A 246 14.53 -6.02 6.11
N LEU A 247 13.26 -5.65 6.24
CA LEU A 247 12.40 -6.22 7.27
C LEU A 247 12.03 -7.67 6.95
N TRP A 248 11.71 -7.98 5.70
CA TRP A 248 11.45 -9.35 5.24
C TRP A 248 12.62 -10.28 5.53
N SER A 249 13.85 -9.81 5.28
CA SER A 249 15.07 -10.53 5.64
C SER A 249 15.15 -10.79 7.16
N ARG A 250 14.77 -9.83 8.01
CA ARG A 250 14.71 -10.02 9.48
C ARG A 250 13.62 -11.00 9.90
N PHE A 251 12.50 -11.05 9.18
CA PHE A 251 11.35 -11.92 9.49
C PHE A 251 11.48 -13.33 8.92
N ILE A 252 12.53 -13.64 8.16
CA ILE A 252 12.72 -14.94 7.49
C ILE A 252 12.60 -16.16 8.43
N LYS A 253 12.97 -16.00 9.71
CA LYS A 253 12.88 -17.07 10.71
C LYS A 253 11.44 -17.41 11.12
N LEU A 254 10.49 -16.48 10.94
CA LEU A 254 9.08 -16.70 11.26
C LEU A 254 8.39 -17.59 10.22
N ILE A 255 8.81 -17.50 8.95
CA ILE A 255 8.29 -18.30 7.83
C ILE A 255 8.36 -19.81 8.13
N GLY A 256 9.41 -20.27 8.81
CA GLY A 256 9.61 -21.69 9.11
C GLY A 256 8.48 -22.30 9.95
N ILE A 257 7.86 -21.51 10.83
CA ILE A 257 6.78 -21.94 11.74
C ILE A 257 5.47 -22.13 10.95
N GLU A 258 5.32 -21.42 9.84
CA GLU A 258 4.10 -21.41 9.02
C GLU A 258 4.05 -22.60 8.03
N ARG A 259 5.19 -23.27 7.77
CA ARG A 259 5.33 -24.35 6.77
C ARG A 259 4.63 -25.65 7.13
N VAL A 260 3.72 -26.13 6.26
CA VAL A 260 3.08 -27.44 6.39
C VAL A 260 4.11 -28.54 6.13
N SER A 261 4.33 -29.43 7.10
CA SER A 261 5.05 -30.69 6.86
C SER A 261 4.08 -31.68 6.24
N SER A 262 4.38 -32.18 5.04
CA SER A 262 3.65 -33.31 4.47
C SER A 262 4.05 -34.58 5.23
N VAL A 263 3.08 -35.27 5.84
CA VAL A 263 3.28 -36.65 6.27
C VAL A 263 3.30 -37.50 5.00
N SER A 264 4.46 -38.08 4.66
CA SER A 264 4.52 -39.15 3.67
C SER A 264 3.80 -40.36 4.24
N SER A 265 2.51 -40.50 3.93
CA SER A 265 1.77 -41.74 4.17
C SER A 265 2.37 -42.84 3.29
N PHE A 266 3.39 -43.52 3.81
CA PHE A 266 3.83 -44.81 3.29
C PHE A 266 2.63 -45.75 3.35
N HIS A 267 1.97 -45.94 2.22
CA HIS A 267 1.03 -47.04 2.04
C HIS A 267 1.86 -48.32 2.06
N ASN A 268 1.85 -49.03 3.20
CA ASN A 268 2.28 -50.42 3.22
C ASN A 268 1.33 -51.20 2.31
N LYS A 269 1.87 -51.66 1.17
CA LYS A 269 1.26 -52.70 0.35
C LYS A 269 1.43 -54.06 1.03
#